data_AF-A0A1F9A5C0-F1
#
_entry.id   AF-A0A1F9A5C0-F1
#
_cell.length_a   1.000
_cell.length_b   1.000
_cell.length_c   1.000
_cell.angle_alpha   90.00
_cell.angle_beta   90.00
_cell.angle_gamma   90.00
#
_symmetry.space_group_name_H-M   'P 1'
#
loop_
_entity.id
_entity.type
_entity.pdbx_description
1 polymer ?
#
loop_
_entity_poly.entity_id
_entity_poly.type
_entity_poly.pdbx_seq_one_letter_code
_entity_poly.pdbx_strand_id
1 'polypeptide(L)'
;MKNRLLTFQEIVSRYRRGENLFDITIEKWTGIKDSFYALEELSELDPIIKSARTGGAFCLEYQENCLICPLERGCKDPQGTYQTIVKLMHVYASSGQREFKNQTLKHIEKFLEELEEYKEEFRRRLN
;
A
#
# COMPACT_ATOMS: atom_id res chain seq x y z
N MET A 1 -15.20 -10.12 0.68
CA MET A 1 -14.21 -10.95 1.42
C MET A 1 -13.37 -9.99 2.24
N LYS A 2 -13.11 -10.27 3.53
CA LYS A 2 -12.11 -9.51 4.31
C LYS A 2 -10.73 -9.95 3.86
N ASN A 3 -9.93 -9.06 3.27
CA ASN A 3 -8.55 -9.33 2.93
C ASN A 3 -7.68 -9.14 4.17
N ARG A 4 -6.83 -10.14 4.48
CA ARG A 4 -5.87 -10.08 5.59
C ARG A 4 -4.63 -9.28 5.19
N LEU A 5 -3.87 -8.80 6.18
CA LEU A 5 -2.55 -8.25 5.93
C LEU A 5 -1.63 -9.33 5.34
N LEU A 6 -1.05 -9.05 4.18
CA LEU A 6 0.00 -9.88 3.61
C LEU A 6 1.29 -9.72 4.42
N THR A 7 1.92 -10.84 4.75
CA THR A 7 3.25 -10.85 5.33
C THR A 7 4.31 -10.59 4.27
N PHE A 8 5.47 -10.09 4.68
CA PHE A 8 6.58 -9.90 3.75
C PHE A 8 7.05 -11.21 3.11
N GLN A 9 7.05 -12.32 3.87
CA GLN A 9 7.43 -13.64 3.36
C GLN A 9 6.49 -14.11 2.23
N GLU A 10 5.19 -13.80 2.34
CA GLU A 10 4.23 -14.10 1.28
C GLU A 10 4.48 -13.26 0.03
N ILE A 11 4.74 -11.96 0.20
CA ILE A 11 5.11 -11.08 -0.93
C ILE A 11 6.36 -11.63 -1.65
N VAL A 12 7.40 -12.01 -0.89
CA VAL A 12 8.63 -12.61 -1.45
C VAL A 12 8.34 -13.94 -2.15
N SER A 13 7.54 -14.81 -1.55
CA SER A 13 7.20 -16.11 -2.15
C SER A 13 6.45 -15.93 -3.46
N ARG A 14 5.48 -15.01 -3.52
CA ARG A 14 4.66 -14.75 -4.71
C ARG A 14 5.49 -14.11 -5.82
N TYR A 15 6.33 -13.14 -5.46
CA TYR A 15 7.30 -12.55 -6.37
C TYR A 15 8.19 -13.61 -7.03
N ARG A 16 8.77 -14.53 -6.24
CA ARG A 16 9.63 -15.62 -6.76
C ARG A 16 8.90 -16.60 -7.67
N ARG A 17 7.57 -16.71 -7.57
CA ARG A 17 6.73 -17.51 -8.49
C ARG A 17 6.42 -16.79 -9.80
N GLY A 18 6.86 -15.53 -9.96
CA GLY A 18 6.56 -14.73 -11.14
C GLY A 18 5.11 -14.22 -11.17
N GLU A 19 4.45 -14.13 -10.02
CA GLU A 19 3.12 -13.52 -9.95
C GLU A 19 3.18 -12.02 -10.28
N ASN A 20 2.08 -11.49 -10.80
CA ASN A 20 2.00 -10.10 -11.24
C ASN A 20 2.23 -9.12 -10.07
N LEU A 21 3.17 -8.18 -10.25
CA LEU A 21 3.57 -7.24 -9.19
C LEU A 21 2.45 -6.28 -8.79
N PHE A 22 1.61 -5.86 -9.75
CA PHE A 22 0.45 -5.02 -9.46
C PHE A 22 -0.57 -5.79 -8.63
N ASP A 23 -0.89 -7.04 -9.00
CA ASP A 23 -1.86 -7.85 -8.26
C ASP A 23 -1.44 -8.05 -6.80
N ILE A 24 -0.17 -8.39 -6.55
CA ILE A 24 0.37 -8.52 -5.18
C ILE A 24 0.25 -7.19 -4.42
N THR A 25 0.55 -6.07 -5.09
CA THR A 25 0.54 -4.74 -4.45
C THR A 25 -0.87 -4.27 -4.15
N ILE A 26 -1.82 -4.45 -5.07
CA ILE A 26 -3.24 -4.12 -4.89
C ILE A 26 -3.85 -4.96 -3.76
N GLU A 27 -3.55 -6.27 -3.72
CA GLU A 27 -4.02 -7.15 -2.66
C GLU A 27 -3.49 -6.72 -1.29
N LYS A 28 -2.20 -6.37 -1.20
CA LYS A 28 -1.59 -5.83 0.02
C LYS A 28 -2.35 -4.60 0.51
N TRP A 29 -2.57 -3.61 -0.35
CA TRP A 29 -3.24 -2.37 0.03
C TRP A 29 -4.72 -2.54 0.32
N THR A 30 -5.38 -3.49 -0.34
CA THR A 30 -6.75 -3.87 0.00
C THR A 30 -6.82 -4.50 1.39
N GLY A 31 -5.88 -5.39 1.73
CA GLY A 31 -5.78 -5.96 3.09
C GLY A 31 -5.49 -4.92 4.16
N ILE A 32 -4.67 -3.91 3.85
CA ILE A 32 -4.43 -2.75 4.73
C ILE A 32 -5.73 -1.96 4.93
N LYS A 33 -6.48 -1.66 3.85
CA LYS A 33 -7.76 -0.95 3.92
C LYS A 33 -8.76 -1.68 4.82
N ASP A 34 -8.96 -2.98 4.58
CA ASP A 34 -9.92 -3.79 5.31
C ASP A 34 -9.57 -3.90 6.80
N SER A 35 -8.28 -4.10 7.09
CA SER A 35 -7.78 -4.15 8.48
C SER A 35 -7.94 -2.80 9.18
N PHE A 36 -7.61 -1.71 8.49
CA PHE A 36 -7.73 -0.36 9.05
C PHE A 36 -9.18 0.06 9.25
N TYR A 37 -10.09 -0.36 8.36
CA TYR A 37 -11.52 -0.14 8.51
C TYR A 37 -12.06 -0.88 9.75
N ALA A 38 -11.73 -2.17 9.86
CA ALA A 38 -12.17 -3.06 10.93
C ALA A 38 -11.51 -2.78 12.30
N LEU A 39 -10.51 -1.89 12.37
CA LEU A 39 -9.81 -1.53 13.60
C LEU A 39 -10.76 -1.03 14.69
N GLU A 40 -10.79 -1.72 15.83
CA GLU A 40 -11.61 -1.37 16.99
C GLU A 40 -10.77 -0.63 18.05
N GLU A 41 -9.50 -1.03 18.21
CA GLU A 41 -8.58 -0.46 19.19
C GLU A 41 -7.30 0.10 18.55
N LEU A 42 -6.73 1.14 19.14
CA LEU A 42 -5.45 1.71 18.66
C LEU A 42 -4.27 0.75 18.82
N SER A 43 -4.36 -0.20 19.76
CA SER A 43 -3.36 -1.26 19.99
C SER A 43 -3.16 -2.16 18.76
N GLU A 44 -4.18 -2.27 17.90
CA GLU A 44 -4.18 -3.10 16.68
C GLU A 44 -3.53 -2.38 15.48
N LEU A 45 -3.15 -1.11 15.63
CA LEU A 45 -2.70 -0.25 14.54
C LEU A 45 -1.27 -0.54 14.08
N ASP A 46 -0.40 -0.94 15.02
CA ASP A 46 1.03 -1.18 14.79
C ASP A 46 1.30 -2.19 13.65
N PRO A 47 0.65 -3.37 13.62
CA PRO A 47 0.78 -4.31 12.50
C PRO A 47 0.39 -3.71 11.15
N ILE A 48 -0.61 -2.83 11.11
CA ILE A 48 -1.10 -2.22 9.88
C ILE A 48 -0.11 -1.18 9.36
N ILE A 49 0.41 -0.31 10.24
CA ILE A 49 1.46 0.66 9.91
C ILE A 49 2.71 -0.07 9.43
N LYS A 50 3.11 -1.14 10.13
CA LYS A 50 4.25 -1.97 9.72
C LYS A 50 4.05 -2.56 8.34
N SER A 51 2.85 -3.07 8.02
CA SER A 51 2.54 -3.59 6.69
C SER A 51 2.62 -2.51 5.61
N ALA A 52 2.03 -1.34 5.85
CA ALA A 52 2.08 -0.20 4.93
C ALA A 52 3.53 0.26 4.63
N ARG A 53 4.41 0.24 5.63
CA ARG A 53 5.81 0.65 5.51
C ARG A 53 6.75 -0.42 4.95
N THR A 54 6.38 -1.69 5.09
CA THR A 54 7.18 -2.79 4.55
C THR A 54 7.19 -2.73 3.02
N GLY A 55 8.33 -3.00 2.38
CA GLY A 55 8.43 -3.02 0.91
C GLY A 55 7.39 -3.93 0.26
N GLY A 56 6.89 -3.53 -0.91
CA GLY A 56 5.97 -4.32 -1.74
C GLY A 56 6.69 -5.14 -2.80
N ALA A 57 5.93 -5.80 -3.69
CA ALA A 57 6.48 -6.58 -4.80
C ALA A 57 7.38 -5.74 -5.72
N PHE A 58 6.98 -4.50 -6.02
CA PHE A 58 7.81 -3.54 -6.76
C PHE A 58 9.10 -3.16 -6.04
N CYS A 59 9.13 -3.15 -4.71
CA CYS A 59 10.36 -2.87 -3.98
C CYS A 59 11.37 -4.01 -4.09
N LEU A 60 10.92 -5.24 -4.35
CA LEU A 60 11.82 -6.38 -4.62
C LEU A 60 12.41 -6.28 -6.02
N GLU A 61 11.58 -5.95 -7.02
CA GLU A 61 12.00 -5.84 -8.42
C GLU A 61 12.90 -4.61 -8.67
N TYR A 62 12.54 -3.46 -8.10
CA TYR A 62 13.18 -2.18 -8.38
C TYR A 62 14.07 -1.68 -7.23
N GLN A 63 14.54 -2.57 -6.35
CA GLN A 63 15.30 -2.19 -5.16
C GLN A 63 16.54 -1.34 -5.49
N GLU A 64 17.25 -1.72 -6.56
CA GLU A 64 18.47 -1.03 -6.99
C GLU A 64 18.20 0.23 -7.83
N ASN A 65 17.00 0.35 -8.41
CA ASN A 65 16.67 1.49 -9.25
C ASN A 65 15.18 1.86 -9.18
N CYS A 66 14.78 2.46 -8.05
CA CYS A 66 13.41 2.92 -7.86
C CYS A 66 13.00 4.04 -8.84
N LEU A 67 13.95 4.73 -9.50
CA LEU A 67 13.64 5.80 -10.46
C LEU A 67 12.90 5.32 -11.72
N ILE A 68 13.04 4.03 -12.06
CA ILE A 68 12.34 3.41 -13.19
C ILE A 68 11.12 2.59 -12.75
N CYS A 69 10.80 2.58 -11.45
CA CYS A 69 9.66 1.84 -10.93
C CYS A 69 8.35 2.44 -11.46
N PRO A 70 7.40 1.62 -11.94
CA PRO A 70 6.07 2.12 -12.34
C PRO A 70 5.32 2.86 -11.23
N LEU A 71 5.66 2.61 -9.97
CA LEU A 71 5.05 3.25 -8.79
C LEU A 71 5.89 4.42 -8.24
N GLU A 72 6.96 4.83 -8.91
CA GLU A 72 7.91 5.84 -8.42
C GLU A 72 7.21 7.10 -7.94
N ARG A 73 6.36 7.70 -8.79
CA ARG A 73 5.64 8.95 -8.49
C ARG A 73 4.72 8.81 -7.28
N GLY A 74 4.01 7.69 -7.18
CA GLY A 74 3.10 7.42 -6.08
C GLY A 74 3.80 7.22 -4.73
N CYS A 75 5.06 6.76 -4.74
CA CYS A 75 5.82 6.40 -3.53
C CYS A 75 6.86 7.45 -3.10
N LYS A 76 7.59 8.07 -4.04
CA LYS A 76 8.71 8.98 -3.75
C LYS A 76 8.33 10.45 -3.64
N ASP A 77 7.22 10.87 -4.26
CA ASP A 77 6.74 12.24 -4.11
C ASP A 77 6.41 12.50 -2.63
N PRO A 78 7.02 13.50 -1.96
CA PRO A 78 6.67 13.88 -0.59
C PRO A 78 5.19 14.28 -0.41
N GLN A 79 4.54 14.71 -1.49
CA GLN A 79 3.10 15.00 -1.56
C GLN A 79 2.29 13.83 -2.17
N GLY A 80 2.95 12.71 -2.47
CA GLY A 80 2.34 11.52 -3.02
C GLY A 80 1.34 10.86 -2.07
N THR A 81 0.41 10.12 -2.63
CA THR A 81 -0.68 9.47 -1.89
C THR A 81 -0.14 8.51 -0.83
N TYR A 82 0.92 7.75 -1.12
CA TYR A 82 1.57 6.87 -0.15
C TYR A 82 2.07 7.62 1.09
N GLN A 83 2.83 8.70 0.90
CA GLN A 83 3.41 9.48 2.01
C GLN A 83 2.30 10.11 2.86
N THR A 84 1.24 10.57 2.20
CA THR A 84 0.06 11.11 2.88
C THR A 84 -0.63 10.05 3.74
N ILE A 85 -0.85 8.84 3.22
CA ILE A 85 -1.43 7.72 4.00
C ILE A 85 -0.59 7.44 5.24
N VAL A 86 0.73 7.27 5.08
CA VAL A 86 1.62 6.93 6.20
C VAL A 86 1.59 8.04 7.25
N LYS A 87 1.61 9.31 6.85
CA LYS A 87 1.49 10.45 7.78
C LYS A 87 0.17 10.38 8.56
N LEU A 88 -0.96 10.20 7.86
CA LEU A 88 -2.28 10.16 8.49
C LEU A 88 -2.41 8.97 9.46
N MET A 89 -1.85 7.81 9.13
CA MET A 89 -1.81 6.67 10.04
C MET A 89 -1.10 7.01 11.37
N HIS A 90 0.06 7.69 11.31
CA HIS A 90 0.79 8.09 12.52
C HIS A 90 0.05 9.19 13.30
N VAL A 91 -0.56 10.16 12.62
CA VAL A 91 -1.37 11.19 13.26
C VAL A 91 -2.56 10.54 13.98
N TYR A 92 -3.22 9.57 13.34
CA TYR A 92 -4.27 8.79 13.98
C TYR A 92 -3.77 7.99 15.19
N ALA A 93 -2.62 7.31 15.07
CA ALA A 93 -1.99 6.57 16.17
C ALA A 93 -1.73 7.45 17.40
N SER A 94 -1.24 8.67 17.17
CA SER A 94 -0.90 9.61 18.25
C SER A 94 -2.12 10.30 18.89
N SER A 95 -3.18 10.54 18.11
CA SER A 95 -4.31 11.38 18.54
C SER A 95 -5.57 10.61 18.91
N GLY A 96 -5.73 9.39 18.37
CA GLY A 96 -6.96 8.60 18.46
C GLY A 96 -8.18 9.22 17.76
N GLN A 97 -8.03 10.34 17.06
CA GLN A 97 -9.16 11.05 16.47
C GLN A 97 -9.67 10.35 15.22
N ARG A 98 -10.95 9.98 15.22
CA ARG A 98 -11.61 9.25 14.12
C ARG A 98 -11.58 9.98 12.78
N GLU A 99 -11.45 11.29 12.77
CA GLU A 99 -11.29 12.06 11.54
C GLU A 99 -10.07 11.59 10.74
N PHE A 100 -8.92 11.42 11.38
CA PHE A 100 -7.71 10.92 10.72
C PHE A 100 -7.84 9.47 10.26
N LYS A 101 -8.63 8.64 10.98
CA LYS A 101 -8.98 7.30 10.52
C LYS A 101 -9.71 7.36 9.17
N ASN A 102 -10.74 8.19 9.08
CA ASN A 102 -11.55 8.36 7.87
C ASN A 102 -10.74 8.97 6.71
N GLN A 103 -9.91 9.97 7.00
CA GLN A 103 -9.01 10.54 5.99
C GLN A 103 -8.02 9.50 5.47
N THR A 104 -7.45 8.65 6.35
CA THR A 104 -6.54 7.57 5.94
C THR A 104 -7.23 6.61 4.98
N LEU A 105 -8.45 6.15 5.31
CA LEU A 105 -9.23 5.24 4.46
C LEU A 105 -9.47 5.81 3.06
N LYS A 106 -9.90 7.07 2.98
CA LYS A 106 -10.11 7.76 1.69
C LYS A 106 -8.83 7.81 0.84
N HIS A 107 -7.68 8.06 1.46
CA HIS A 107 -6.42 8.08 0.72
C HIS A 107 -5.97 6.68 0.30
N ILE A 108 -6.24 5.64 1.10
CA ILE A 108 -5.99 4.25 0.67
C ILE A 108 -6.86 3.88 -0.54
N GLU A 109 -8.13 4.29 -0.56
CA GLU A 109 -9.02 4.07 -1.71
C GLU A 109 -8.49 4.76 -2.96
N LYS A 110 -8.12 6.05 -2.85
CA LYS A 110 -7.46 6.78 -3.94
C LYS A 110 -6.19 6.08 -4.42
N PHE A 111 -5.37 5.56 -3.50
CA PHE A 111 -4.14 4.87 -3.88
C PHE A 111 -4.42 3.56 -4.61
N LEU A 112 -5.48 2.83 -4.26
CA LEU A 112 -5.89 1.64 -4.99
C LEU A 112 -6.36 1.98 -6.41
N GLU A 113 -7.09 3.08 -6.59
CA GLU A 113 -7.48 3.58 -7.92
C GLU A 113 -6.24 3.95 -8.76
N GLU A 114 -5.29 4.70 -8.17
CA GLU A 114 -4.01 5.03 -8.82
C GLU A 114 -3.21 3.78 -9.22
N LEU A 115 -3.20 2.73 -8.38
CA LEU A 115 -2.52 1.47 -8.69
C LEU A 115 -3.12 0.77 -9.91
N GLU A 116 -4.45 0.78 -10.06
CA GLU A 116 -5.12 0.23 -11.23
C GLU A 116 -4.85 1.08 -12.48
N GLU A 117 -4.81 2.40 -12.36
CA GLU A 117 -4.41 3.30 -13.45
C GLU A 117 -2.97 3.00 -13.91
N TYR A 118 -2.03 2.87 -12.97
CA TYR A 118 -0.64 2.52 -13.27
C TYR A 118 -0.52 1.14 -13.94
N LYS A 119 -1.33 0.17 -13.51
CA LYS A 119 -1.38 -1.17 -14.11
C LYS A 119 -1.84 -1.10 -15.57
N GLU A 120 -2.89 -0.35 -15.85
CA GLU A 120 -3.41 -0.17 -17.21
C GLU A 120 -2.47 0.63 -18.10
N GLU A 121 -1.87 1.71 -17.58
CA GLU A 121 -0.82 2.45 -18.29
C GLU A 121 0.36 1.56 -18.66
N PHE A 122 0.85 0.75 -17.70
CA PHE A 122 1.96 -0.17 -17.91
C PHE A 122 1.61 -1.20 -18.98
N ARG A 123 0.40 -1.77 -18.94
CA ARG A 123 -0.09 -2.71 -19.95
C ARG A 123 -0.14 -2.09 -21.35
N ARG A 124 -0.57 -0.82 -21.47
CA ARG A 124 -0.60 -0.11 -22.77
C ARG A 124 0.77 0.15 -23.36
N ARG A 125 1.82 0.32 -22.54
CA ARG A 125 3.20 0.54 -23.02
C ARG A 125 3.87 -0.75 -23.53
N LEU A 126 3.32 -1.92 -23.19
CA LEU A 126 3.82 -3.22 -23.62
C LEU A 126 3.16 -3.74 -24.92
N ASN A 127 2.08 -3.09 -25.37
CA ASN A 127 1.40 -3.36 -26.64
C ASN A 127 1.87 -2.39 -27.73
#